data_AF-A0A949S1Y2-F1
#
_entry.id   AF-A0A949S1Y2-F1
#
_cell.length_a   1.000
_cell.length_b   1.000
_cell.length_c   1.000
_cell.angle_alpha   90.00
_cell.angle_beta   90.00
_cell.angle_gamma   90.00
#
_symmetry.space_group_name_H-M   'P 1'
#
loop_
_entity.id
_entity.type
_entity.pdbx_description
1 polymer ?
#
loop_
_entity_poly.entity_id
_entity_poly.type
_entity_poly.pdbx_seq_one_letter_code
_entity_poly.pdbx_strand_id
1 'polypeptide(L)'
;MELNFEWDEEKAKAKFRKHKVSFGEATTVFIDPLSITICDPNHSIDEQRYIDIGSSENGRVLVVVYTERGFNIRIISCRKATASERKLYRNGNFMKKGNDKIVPAEGNNMRTEYDFTGGVRGKHYKTMQNGYTVSIHKADGTTVVKEVMPKKGAVIIEPDIRAYFPDSESVNRALRCLIPLLSKKRKAKTKKA
;
A
#
# COMPACT_ATOMS: atom_id res chain seq x y z
N MET A 1 -4.12 16.85 -1.53
CA MET A 1 -3.44 16.36 -2.74
C MET A 1 -3.65 14.86 -2.78
N GLU A 2 -4.23 14.37 -3.87
CA GLU A 2 -4.69 12.99 -4.04
C GLU A 2 -3.68 12.22 -4.89
N LEU A 3 -3.51 10.92 -4.62
CA LEU A 3 -2.64 10.05 -5.42
C LEU A 3 -3.38 9.60 -6.68
N ASN A 4 -2.70 9.54 -7.81
CA ASN A 4 -3.23 8.95 -9.04
C ASN A 4 -2.38 7.76 -9.44
N PHE A 5 -2.99 6.58 -9.50
CA PHE A 5 -2.34 5.39 -10.04
C PHE A 5 -2.62 5.26 -11.52
N GLU A 6 -1.61 4.94 -12.32
CA GLU A 6 -1.77 4.73 -13.75
C GLU A 6 -1.11 3.44 -14.23
N TRP A 7 -1.76 2.80 -15.21
CA TRP A 7 -1.15 1.70 -15.95
C TRP A 7 -1.81 1.46 -17.30
N ASP A 8 -1.07 0.74 -18.14
CA ASP A 8 -1.55 0.20 -19.41
C ASP A 8 -2.28 -1.14 -19.17
N GLU A 9 -3.47 -1.29 -19.76
CA GLU A 9 -4.33 -2.45 -19.57
C GLU A 9 -3.72 -3.74 -20.17
N GLU A 10 -3.06 -3.67 -21.33
CA GLU A 10 -2.46 -4.84 -21.96
C GLU A 10 -1.27 -5.34 -21.14
N LYS A 11 -0.43 -4.41 -20.67
CA LYS A 11 0.66 -4.72 -19.76
C LYS A 11 0.14 -5.32 -18.46
N ALA A 12 -0.93 -4.76 -17.90
CA ALA A 12 -1.57 -5.30 -16.69
C ALA A 12 -2.10 -6.73 -16.93
N LYS A 13 -2.75 -7.01 -18.06
CA LYS A 13 -3.22 -8.35 -18.45
C LYS A 13 -2.06 -9.34 -18.60
N ALA A 14 -0.96 -8.94 -19.25
CA ALA A 14 0.23 -9.78 -19.41
C ALA A 14 0.88 -10.11 -18.04
N LYS A 15 1.03 -9.12 -17.17
CA LYS A 15 1.56 -9.32 -15.82
C LYS A 15 0.63 -10.15 -14.94
N PHE A 16 -0.69 -9.98 -15.07
CA PHE A 16 -1.68 -10.80 -14.39
C PHE A 16 -1.58 -12.28 -14.78
N ARG A 17 -1.41 -12.59 -16.07
CA ARG A 17 -1.20 -13.97 -16.54
C ARG A 17 0.01 -14.63 -15.89
N LYS A 18 1.12 -13.88 -15.75
CA LYS A 18 2.38 -14.35 -15.16
C LYS A 18 2.33 -14.47 -13.63
N HIS A 19 1.75 -13.48 -12.95
CA HIS A 19 1.89 -13.34 -11.49
C HIS A 19 0.61 -13.61 -10.68
N LYS A 20 -0.55 -13.70 -11.35
CA LYS A 20 -1.87 -13.93 -10.73
C LYS A 20 -2.21 -12.89 -9.65
N VAL A 21 -1.75 -11.66 -9.85
CA VAL A 21 -2.00 -10.49 -9.01
C VAL A 21 -2.38 -9.36 -9.97
N SER A 22 -3.51 -8.71 -9.73
CA SER A 22 -3.98 -7.59 -10.55
C SER A 22 -3.35 -6.29 -10.05
N PHE A 23 -3.20 -5.31 -10.93
CA PHE A 23 -2.70 -3.99 -10.51
C PHE A 23 -3.69 -3.28 -9.59
N GLY A 24 -4.99 -3.48 -9.77
CA GLY A 24 -6.01 -3.00 -8.84
C GLY A 24 -5.92 -3.62 -7.44
N GLU A 25 -5.41 -4.85 -7.30
CA GLU A 25 -5.07 -5.39 -5.98
C GLU A 25 -3.76 -4.79 -5.47
N ALA A 26 -2.76 -4.64 -6.33
CA ALA A 26 -1.47 -4.09 -5.95
C ALA A 26 -1.57 -2.64 -5.41
N THR A 27 -2.51 -1.83 -5.90
CA THR A 27 -2.76 -0.47 -5.34
C THR A 27 -3.17 -0.51 -3.87
N THR A 28 -3.80 -1.59 -3.40
CA THR A 28 -4.24 -1.72 -2.00
C THR A 28 -3.08 -1.87 -1.03
N VAL A 29 -1.89 -2.28 -1.50
CA VAL A 29 -0.67 -2.37 -0.69
C VAL A 29 -0.27 -1.00 -0.14
N PHE A 30 -0.55 0.08 -0.89
CA PHE A 30 -0.23 1.44 -0.47
C PHE A 30 -1.10 1.92 0.71
N ILE A 31 -2.19 1.21 1.01
CA ILE A 31 -3.09 1.46 2.15
C ILE A 31 -2.57 0.76 3.42
N ASP A 32 -1.59 -0.14 3.30
CA ASP A 32 -1.01 -0.83 4.45
C ASP A 32 -0.06 0.12 5.23
N PRO A 33 -0.37 0.43 6.51
CA PRO A 33 0.50 1.29 7.33
C PRO A 33 1.87 0.65 7.59
N LEU A 34 1.98 -0.67 7.46
CA LEU A 34 3.22 -1.41 7.67
C LEU A 34 3.99 -1.64 6.38
N SER A 35 3.51 -1.14 5.23
CA SER A 35 4.22 -1.30 3.94
C SER A 35 5.61 -0.71 4.02
N ILE A 36 6.56 -1.27 3.27
CA ILE A 36 7.96 -0.81 3.27
C ILE A 36 8.41 -0.56 1.85
N THR A 37 8.77 0.69 1.60
CA THR A 37 9.25 1.15 0.31
C THR A 37 10.77 1.30 0.31
N ILE A 38 11.43 0.75 -0.71
CA ILE A 38 12.85 0.98 -1.04
C ILE A 38 12.99 1.60 -2.43
N CYS A 39 14.11 2.29 -2.67
CA CYS A 39 14.54 2.63 -4.03
C CYS A 39 15.06 1.37 -4.73
N ASP A 40 14.76 1.21 -6.02
CA ASP A 40 15.30 0.11 -6.83
C ASP A 40 16.81 0.32 -7.08
N PRO A 41 17.70 -0.53 -6.54
CA PRO A 41 19.15 -0.33 -6.64
C PRO A 41 19.72 -0.51 -8.05
N ASN A 42 18.97 -1.15 -8.96
CA ASN A 42 19.47 -1.54 -10.29
C ASN A 42 18.84 -0.74 -11.44
N HIS A 43 18.05 0.28 -11.14
CA HIS A 43 17.38 1.05 -12.16
C HIS A 43 18.32 2.10 -12.79
N SER A 44 18.09 2.43 -14.08
CA SER A 44 18.85 3.47 -14.79
C SER A 44 18.76 4.86 -14.12
N ILE A 45 19.68 5.74 -14.48
CA ILE A 45 19.79 7.10 -13.92
C ILE A 45 18.57 7.97 -14.29
N ASP A 46 17.81 7.60 -15.33
CA ASP A 46 16.77 8.47 -15.93
C ASP A 46 15.35 8.38 -15.32
N GLU A 47 14.98 7.31 -14.59
CA GLU A 47 13.60 7.15 -14.05
C GLU A 47 13.54 6.46 -12.68
N GLN A 48 13.64 7.19 -11.58
CA GLN A 48 13.67 6.58 -10.24
C GLN A 48 12.50 5.60 -9.97
N ARG A 49 12.85 4.32 -9.79
CA ARG A 49 11.92 3.23 -9.46
C ARG A 49 11.91 2.94 -7.97
N TYR A 50 10.74 2.57 -7.49
CA TYR A 50 10.50 2.19 -6.12
C TYR A 50 9.89 0.79 -6.06
N ILE A 51 10.19 0.10 -4.97
CA ILE A 51 9.67 -1.23 -4.68
C ILE A 51 8.98 -1.16 -3.32
N ASP A 52 7.70 -1.52 -3.26
CA ASP A 52 6.94 -1.61 -2.01
C ASP A 52 6.63 -3.06 -1.68
N ILE A 53 6.74 -3.43 -0.41
CA ILE A 53 6.21 -4.68 0.14
C ILE A 53 5.16 -4.39 1.20
N GLY A 54 4.01 -5.03 1.10
CA GLY A 54 2.95 -4.87 2.10
C GLY A 54 1.79 -5.83 1.90
N SER A 55 0.82 -5.77 2.80
CA SER A 55 -0.38 -6.59 2.72
C SER A 55 -1.43 -5.96 1.81
N SER A 56 -1.99 -6.73 0.89
CA SER A 56 -3.18 -6.34 0.12
C SER A 56 -4.46 -6.50 0.93
N GLU A 57 -5.56 -5.90 0.45
CA GLU A 57 -6.91 -6.07 1.02
C GLU A 57 -7.35 -7.55 1.09
N ASN A 58 -6.82 -8.40 0.21
CA ASN A 58 -7.09 -9.84 0.23
C ASN A 58 -6.23 -10.61 1.25
N GLY A 59 -5.49 -9.92 2.12
CA GLY A 59 -4.60 -10.52 3.12
C GLY A 59 -3.36 -11.20 2.53
N ARG A 60 -3.00 -10.87 1.29
CA ARG A 60 -1.80 -11.41 0.62
C ARG A 60 -0.67 -10.39 0.70
N VAL A 61 0.52 -10.81 1.08
CA VAL A 61 1.70 -9.95 1.02
C VAL A 61 2.21 -9.92 -0.42
N LEU A 62 2.32 -8.71 -0.97
CA LEU A 62 2.70 -8.46 -2.35
C LEU A 62 3.95 -7.59 -2.41
N VAL A 63 4.69 -7.72 -3.52
CA VAL A 63 5.77 -6.83 -3.91
C VAL A 63 5.31 -6.06 -5.16
N VAL A 64 5.36 -4.74 -5.09
CA VAL A 64 4.90 -3.82 -6.14
C VAL A 64 6.07 -2.97 -6.60
N VAL A 65 6.29 -2.90 -7.91
CA VAL A 65 7.32 -2.05 -8.52
C VAL A 65 6.62 -0.93 -9.28
N TYR A 66 7.03 0.30 -9.01
CA TYR A 66 6.39 1.50 -9.55
C TYR A 66 7.39 2.62 -9.77
N THR A 67 7.01 3.60 -10.59
CA THR A 67 7.67 4.91 -10.65
C THR A 67 6.75 5.96 -10.07
N GLU A 68 7.34 7.03 -9.54
CA GLU A 68 6.63 8.16 -8.95
C GLU A 68 7.03 9.43 -9.67
N ARG A 69 6.04 10.22 -10.13
CA ARG A 69 6.22 11.53 -10.74
C ARG A 69 5.26 12.51 -10.05
N GLY A 70 5.72 13.13 -8.97
CA GLY A 70 4.84 13.91 -8.09
C GLY A 70 3.80 12.99 -7.44
N PHE A 71 2.51 13.27 -7.65
CA PHE A 71 1.40 12.45 -7.13
C PHE A 71 0.95 11.33 -8.09
N ASN A 72 1.60 11.19 -9.24
CA ASN A 72 1.32 10.12 -10.19
C ASN A 72 2.21 8.91 -9.91
N ILE A 73 1.59 7.77 -9.64
CA ILE A 73 2.24 6.48 -9.43
C ILE A 73 1.93 5.57 -10.62
N ARG A 74 2.95 5.26 -11.41
CA ARG A 74 2.81 4.29 -12.51
C ARG A 74 3.21 2.91 -12.05
N ILE A 75 2.26 1.98 -11.99
CA ILE A 75 2.55 0.58 -11.63
C ILE A 75 3.22 -0.10 -12.82
N ILE A 76 4.44 -0.61 -12.59
CA ILE A 76 5.23 -1.30 -13.61
C ILE A 76 4.95 -2.81 -13.56
N SER A 77 4.93 -3.38 -12.36
CA SER A 77 4.76 -4.81 -12.14
C SER A 77 4.38 -5.10 -10.68
N CYS A 78 3.72 -6.24 -10.43
CA CYS A 78 3.43 -6.75 -9.09
C CYS A 78 3.58 -8.27 -9.06
N ARG A 79 3.98 -8.82 -7.91
CA ARG A 79 3.99 -10.26 -7.66
C ARG A 79 3.65 -10.59 -6.21
N LYS A 80 3.34 -11.85 -5.94
CA LYS A 80 3.31 -12.35 -4.57
C LYS A 80 4.72 -12.30 -3.97
N ALA A 81 4.82 -11.89 -2.71
CA ALA A 81 6.07 -11.98 -1.96
C ALA A 81 6.50 -13.46 -1.79
N THR A 82 7.81 -13.72 -1.81
CA THR A 82 8.34 -15.07 -1.53
C THR A 82 8.09 -15.48 -0.08
N ALA A 83 8.29 -16.75 0.26
CA ALA A 83 8.17 -17.20 1.65
C ALA A 83 9.11 -16.44 2.58
N SER A 84 10.33 -16.15 2.12
CA SER A 84 11.33 -15.36 2.85
C SER A 84 10.86 -13.92 3.05
N GLU A 85 10.47 -13.22 1.98
CA GLU A 85 9.98 -11.84 2.03
C GLU A 85 8.76 -11.69 2.94
N ARG A 86 7.81 -12.64 2.88
CA ARG A 86 6.64 -12.68 3.77
C ARG A 86 7.02 -12.80 5.23
N LYS A 87 8.00 -13.65 5.54
CA LYS A 87 8.49 -13.83 6.91
C LYS A 87 9.17 -12.58 7.42
N LEU A 88 9.98 -11.92 6.59
CA LEU A 88 10.65 -10.65 6.93
C LEU A 88 9.62 -9.55 7.22
N TYR A 89 8.63 -9.37 6.33
CA TYR A 89 7.55 -8.40 6.50
C TYR A 89 6.77 -8.65 7.80
N ARG A 90 6.34 -9.90 8.05
CA ARG A 90 5.52 -10.24 9.23
C ARG A 90 6.27 -10.09 10.55
N ASN A 91 7.55 -10.43 10.57
CA ASN A 91 8.36 -10.37 11.79
C ASN A 91 8.91 -8.96 12.08
N GLY A 92 8.74 -8.01 11.14
CA GLY A 92 9.35 -6.68 11.23
C GLY A 92 10.88 -6.69 11.25
N ASN A 93 11.49 -7.85 10.99
CA ASN A 93 12.91 -8.10 11.18
C ASN A 93 13.58 -8.25 9.82
N PHE A 94 13.94 -7.12 9.22
CA PHE A 94 14.83 -7.05 8.05
C PHE A 94 16.27 -7.11 8.56
N MET A 95 16.67 -8.25 9.15
CA MET A 95 18.06 -8.49 9.50
C MET A 95 18.82 -8.85 8.22
N LYS A 96 19.99 -8.25 8.02
CA LYS A 96 20.92 -8.62 6.93
C LYS A 96 21.17 -10.13 6.98
N LYS A 97 20.60 -10.89 6.04
CA LYS A 97 21.16 -12.22 5.74
C LYS A 97 22.38 -12.00 4.86
N GLY A 98 23.52 -12.50 5.32
CA GLY A 98 24.77 -12.47 4.56
C GLY A 98 24.62 -13.19 3.22
N ASN A 99 25.11 -12.56 2.17
CA ASN A 99 25.56 -13.13 0.89
C ASN A 99 24.77 -14.31 0.29
N ASP A 100 23.44 -14.31 0.34
CA ASP A 100 22.66 -15.11 -0.62
C ASP A 100 22.53 -14.32 -1.92
N LYS A 101 22.97 -14.95 -3.01
CA LYS A 101 23.21 -14.39 -4.33
C LYS A 101 22.11 -13.39 -4.73
N ILE A 102 22.44 -12.10 -4.70
CA ILE A 102 21.66 -11.04 -5.34
C ILE A 102 21.72 -11.34 -6.85
N VAL A 103 20.76 -12.10 -7.36
CA VAL A 103 20.67 -12.37 -8.79
C VAL A 103 20.15 -11.08 -9.44
N PRO A 104 20.92 -10.44 -10.34
CA PRO A 104 20.44 -9.28 -11.07
C PRO A 104 19.15 -9.62 -11.81
N ALA A 105 18.22 -8.68 -11.85
CA ALA A 105 17.10 -8.79 -12.77
C ALA A 105 17.65 -8.73 -14.21
N GLU A 106 17.42 -9.77 -15.01
CA GLU A 106 17.66 -9.70 -16.45
C GLU A 106 16.53 -8.92 -17.13
N GLY A 107 16.88 -7.78 -17.74
CA GLY A 107 15.95 -6.95 -18.50
C GLY A 107 14.76 -6.40 -17.68
N ASN A 108 13.54 -6.52 -18.20
CA ASN A 108 12.30 -5.99 -17.60
C ASN A 108 11.64 -6.94 -16.56
N ASN A 109 12.38 -7.92 -16.03
CA ASN A 109 11.86 -8.89 -15.06
C ASN A 109 12.12 -8.44 -13.62
N MET A 110 11.24 -8.84 -12.70
CA MET A 110 11.41 -8.59 -11.27
C MET A 110 12.48 -9.50 -10.70
N ARG A 111 13.28 -9.00 -9.75
CA ARG A 111 14.12 -9.88 -8.94
C ARG A 111 13.26 -10.89 -8.18
N THR A 112 13.83 -12.08 -8.03
CA THR A 112 13.22 -13.16 -7.23
C THR A 112 13.04 -12.72 -5.78
N GLU A 113 14.01 -11.98 -5.22
CA GLU A 113 13.95 -11.43 -3.87
C GLU A 113 14.57 -10.02 -3.79
N TYR A 114 14.03 -9.19 -2.91
CA TYR A 114 14.57 -7.85 -2.59
C TYR A 114 14.99 -7.76 -1.13
N ASP A 115 16.06 -7.01 -0.89
CA ASP A 115 16.46 -6.60 0.45
C ASP A 115 15.76 -5.30 0.81
N PHE A 116 14.80 -5.37 1.73
CA PHE A 116 14.02 -4.22 2.20
C PHE A 116 14.66 -3.50 3.41
N THR A 117 15.89 -3.86 3.77
CA THR A 117 16.62 -3.22 4.87
C THR A 117 16.81 -1.73 4.60
N GLY A 118 16.42 -0.87 5.56
CA GLY A 118 16.51 0.59 5.41
C GLY A 118 15.38 1.25 4.62
N GLY A 119 14.33 0.50 4.25
CA GLY A 119 13.15 1.05 3.59
C GLY A 119 12.31 1.96 4.49
N VAL A 120 11.54 2.85 3.84
CA VAL A 120 10.61 3.77 4.51
C VAL A 120 9.28 3.06 4.76
N ARG A 121 8.85 3.01 6.02
CA ARG A 121 7.57 2.41 6.39
C ARG A 121 6.39 3.35 6.13
N GLY A 122 5.34 2.82 5.51
CA GLY A 122 4.06 3.50 5.29
C GLY A 122 4.17 4.77 4.46
N LYS A 123 5.11 4.82 3.50
CA LYS A 123 5.43 6.04 2.71
C LYS A 123 4.17 6.73 2.16
N HIS A 124 3.23 5.95 1.65
CA HIS A 124 2.02 6.45 0.98
C HIS A 124 0.75 6.38 1.83
N TYR A 125 0.81 5.73 2.99
CA TYR A 125 -0.35 5.41 3.83
C TYR A 125 -1.21 6.64 4.16
N LYS A 126 -0.59 7.73 4.63
CA LYS A 126 -1.29 8.97 4.99
C LYS A 126 -1.95 9.63 3.78
N THR A 127 -1.30 9.60 2.62
CA THR A 127 -1.83 10.24 1.41
C THR A 127 -3.02 9.46 0.86
N MET A 128 -2.98 8.11 0.94
CA MET A 128 -4.09 7.24 0.55
C MET A 128 -5.38 7.49 1.36
N GLN A 129 -5.28 8.05 2.58
CA GLN A 129 -6.45 8.44 3.38
C GLN A 129 -7.23 9.63 2.81
N ASN A 130 -6.65 10.40 1.89
CA ASN A 130 -7.32 11.54 1.26
C ASN A 130 -8.15 11.15 0.04
N GLY A 131 -8.07 9.89 -0.39
CA GLY A 131 -8.59 9.46 -1.69
C GLY A 131 -7.51 9.34 -2.74
N TYR A 132 -7.75 8.44 -3.69
CA TYR A 132 -6.87 8.23 -4.83
C TYR A 132 -7.67 7.89 -6.08
N THR A 133 -7.12 8.22 -7.25
CA THR A 133 -7.69 7.85 -8.54
C THR A 133 -6.88 6.71 -9.15
N VAL A 134 -7.53 5.95 -10.02
CA VAL A 134 -6.90 4.90 -10.83
C VAL A 134 -7.24 5.15 -12.30
N SER A 135 -6.23 5.52 -13.08
CA SER A 135 -6.29 5.76 -14.51
C SER A 135 -5.81 4.53 -15.29
N ILE A 136 -6.72 3.86 -16.01
CA ILE A 136 -6.40 2.68 -16.82
C ILE A 136 -6.42 3.07 -18.29
N HIS A 137 -5.26 3.03 -18.95
CA HIS A 137 -5.15 3.28 -20.38
C HIS A 137 -5.44 2.00 -21.15
N LYS A 138 -6.44 2.03 -22.02
CA LYS A 138 -6.83 0.91 -22.88
C LYS A 138 -6.18 1.02 -24.27
N ALA A 139 -6.11 -0.12 -24.95
CA ALA A 139 -5.57 -0.22 -26.31
C ALA A 139 -6.37 0.58 -27.36
N ASP A 140 -7.66 0.84 -27.10
CA ASP A 140 -8.53 1.67 -27.95
C ASP A 140 -8.28 3.20 -27.78
N GLY A 141 -7.28 3.58 -26.98
CA GLY A 141 -6.94 4.97 -26.68
C GLY A 141 -7.80 5.59 -25.58
N THR A 142 -8.82 4.90 -25.07
CA THR A 142 -9.66 5.40 -23.98
C THR A 142 -8.94 5.25 -22.63
N THR A 143 -9.18 6.19 -21.72
CA THR A 143 -8.70 6.12 -20.34
C THR A 143 -9.88 6.00 -19.39
N VAL A 144 -9.92 4.93 -18.60
CA VAL A 144 -10.92 4.75 -17.55
C VAL A 144 -10.35 5.28 -16.25
N VAL A 145 -10.91 6.37 -15.75
CA VAL A 145 -10.56 6.92 -14.44
C VAL A 145 -11.56 6.39 -13.43
N LYS A 146 -11.09 5.65 -12.43
CA LYS A 146 -11.86 5.20 -11.28
C LYS A 146 -11.43 5.99 -10.06
N GLU A 147 -12.34 6.78 -9.52
CA GLU A 147 -12.14 7.47 -8.27
C GLU A 147 -12.36 6.50 -7.09
N VAL A 148 -11.38 6.42 -6.20
CA VAL A 148 -11.41 5.58 -5.01
C VAL A 148 -11.18 6.48 -3.80
N MET A 149 -12.25 7.11 -3.35
CA MET A 149 -12.23 7.84 -2.08
C MET A 149 -12.46 6.86 -0.92
N PRO A 150 -11.66 6.90 0.16
CA PRO A 150 -12.23 6.53 1.44
C PRO A 150 -13.41 7.49 1.66
N LYS A 151 -14.62 6.95 1.79
CA LYS A 151 -15.81 7.77 2.05
C LYS A 151 -15.44 8.75 3.18
N LYS A 152 -15.72 10.05 3.02
CA LYS A 152 -15.50 11.04 4.09
C LYS A 152 -16.06 10.48 5.42
N GLY A 153 -15.20 10.24 6.41
CA GLY A 153 -15.55 9.58 7.67
C GLY A 153 -15.27 8.07 7.75
N ALA A 154 -14.65 7.46 6.74
CA ALA A 154 -14.18 6.08 6.79
C ALA A 154 -12.96 5.99 7.72
N VAL A 155 -13.06 5.13 8.73
CA VAL A 155 -11.98 4.81 9.66
C VAL A 155 -11.47 3.42 9.32
N ILE A 156 -10.18 3.32 9.01
CA ILE A 156 -9.51 2.02 8.83
C ILE A 156 -9.19 1.47 10.21
N ILE A 157 -9.67 0.25 10.50
CA ILE A 157 -9.40 -0.44 11.76
C ILE A 157 -8.08 -1.20 11.62
N GLU A 158 -7.07 -0.85 12.43
CA GLU A 158 -5.77 -1.53 12.43
C GLU A 158 -5.88 -3.00 12.90
N PRO A 159 -4.97 -3.91 12.49
CA PRO A 159 -5.10 -5.35 12.77
C PRO A 159 -5.21 -5.72 14.26
N ASP A 160 -4.48 -5.01 15.12
CA ASP A 160 -4.53 -5.14 16.58
C ASP A 160 -5.86 -4.62 17.15
N ILE A 161 -6.37 -3.51 16.62
CA ILE A 161 -7.69 -2.94 16.99
C ILE A 161 -8.82 -3.86 16.51
N ARG A 162 -8.67 -4.51 15.35
CA ARG A 162 -9.67 -5.42 14.76
C ARG A 162 -9.94 -6.66 15.61
N ALA A 163 -8.97 -7.08 16.43
CA ALA A 163 -9.16 -8.16 17.40
C ALA A 163 -10.24 -7.83 18.45
N TYR A 164 -10.44 -6.55 18.74
CA TYR A 164 -11.44 -6.05 19.70
C TYR A 164 -12.66 -5.43 19.02
N PHE A 165 -12.47 -4.84 17.83
CA PHE A 165 -13.49 -4.18 17.03
C PHE A 165 -13.53 -4.78 15.62
N PRO A 166 -14.18 -5.95 15.44
CA PRO A 166 -14.11 -6.70 14.19
C PRO A 166 -14.80 -6.00 13.01
N ASP A 167 -15.70 -5.06 13.29
CA ASP A 167 -16.56 -4.40 12.30
C ASP A 167 -16.90 -2.95 12.66
N SER A 168 -17.53 -2.23 11.74
CA SER A 168 -17.95 -0.85 11.95
C SER A 168 -19.02 -0.70 13.04
N GLU A 169 -19.79 -1.75 13.34
CA GLU A 169 -20.85 -1.68 14.33
C GLU A 169 -20.27 -1.62 15.75
N SER A 170 -19.33 -2.53 16.05
CA SER A 170 -18.58 -2.58 17.31
C SER A 170 -17.80 -1.28 17.57
N VAL A 171 -17.12 -0.72 16.56
CA VAL A 171 -16.45 0.59 16.67
C VAL A 171 -17.45 1.69 17.03
N ASN A 172 -18.54 1.81 16.25
CA ASN A 172 -19.51 2.88 16.46
C ASN A 172 -20.22 2.76 17.81
N ARG A 173 -20.48 1.54 18.29
CA ARG A 173 -21.03 1.29 19.62
C ARG A 173 -20.09 1.81 20.71
N ALA A 174 -18.80 1.47 20.63
CA ALA A 174 -17.81 1.94 21.60
C ALA A 174 -17.66 3.47 21.59
N LEU A 175 -17.58 4.08 20.40
CA LEU A 175 -17.52 5.53 20.27
C LEU A 175 -18.75 6.21 20.89
N ARG A 176 -19.96 5.67 20.68
CA ARG A 176 -21.19 6.18 21.31
C ARG A 176 -21.16 6.11 22.83
N CYS A 177 -20.57 5.06 23.42
CA CYS A 177 -20.38 4.96 24.87
C CYS A 177 -19.42 6.02 25.42
N LEU A 178 -18.46 6.50 24.61
CA LEU A 178 -17.51 7.53 25.02
C LEU A 178 -18.09 8.96 24.91
N ILE A 179 -19.08 9.20 24.05
CA ILE A 179 -19.68 10.54 23.84
C ILE A 179 -20.13 11.21 25.15
N PRO A 180 -20.87 10.53 26.06
CA PRO A 180 -21.29 11.14 27.34
C PRO A 180 -20.12 11.48 28.27
N LEU A 181 -19.02 10.73 28.22
CA LEU A 181 -17.84 10.97 29.06
C LEU A 181 -17.06 12.20 28.55
N LEU A 182 -16.96 12.33 27.23
CA LEU A 182 -16.33 13.49 26.59
C LEU A 182 -17.16 14.78 26.81
N SER A 183 -18.49 14.68 26.80
CA SER A 183 -19.37 15.84 27.01
C SER A 183 -19.31 16.39 28.44
N LYS A 184 -19.20 15.50 29.45
CA LYS A 184 -18.98 15.89 30.86
C LYS A 184 -17.65 16.62 31.05
N LYS A 185 -16.57 16.12 30.43
CA LYS A 185 -15.23 16.71 30.51
C LYS A 185 -15.19 18.12 29.89
N ARG A 186 -15.98 18.34 28.84
CA ARG A 186 -16.10 19.64 28.15
C ARG A 186 -16.84 20.67 29.02
N LYS A 187 -17.97 20.30 29.65
CA LYS A 187 -18.73 21.17 30.58
C LYS A 187 -17.95 21.54 31.86
N ALA A 188 -17.12 20.62 32.37
CA ALA A 188 -16.29 20.88 33.55
C ALA A 188 -15.15 21.88 33.30
N LYS A 189 -14.62 21.95 32.07
CA LYS A 189 -13.63 22.96 31.67
C LYS A 189 -14.25 24.35 31.49
N THR A 190 -15.47 24.46 30.95
CA THR A 190 -16.14 25.75 30.76
C THR A 190 -16.62 26.41 32.06
N LYS A 191 -16.77 25.64 33.15
CA LYS A 191 -17.14 26.16 34.49
C LYS A 191 -15.96 26.62 35.35
N LYS A 192 -14.72 26.37 34.91
CA LYS A 192 -13.49 26.75 35.62
C LYS A 192 -12.76 27.95 34.99
N ALA A 193 -13.39 28.60 34.00
CA ALA A 193 -12.89 29.81 33.34
C ALA A 193 -13.79 30.99 33.71
#